data_AF-A0A024GJZ5-F1
#
_entry.id   AF-A0A024GJZ5-F1
#
_cell.length_a   1.000
_cell.length_b   1.000
_cell.length_c   1.000
_cell.angle_alpha   90.00
_cell.angle_beta   90.00
_cell.angle_gamma   90.00
#
_symmetry.space_group_name_H-M   'P 1'
#
loop_
_entity.id
_entity.type
_entity.pdbx_description
1 polymer ?
#
loop_
_entity_poly.entity_id
_entity_poly.type
_entity_poly.pdbx_seq_one_letter_code
_entity_poly.pdbx_strand_id
1 'polypeptide(L)'
;MLLNEISSSALSGLATERRMQRVSKERLPTTSKFHPYARILCVGHNILYRVVMNIVVHPVGHTVSETHLSGKSHLSWSIVVSHVKFHQFITIARSILNSPAIREILVGHYQMFTPYGAFVRALYAVMNHFTNLNSAFVVHDNCYVMNQNRCYFEGFIAELWNSMELILPSIAVETHVLLRQINGEIRQLHMLVCEFLAVPETKILEASYAYTSAIMSLEDIEVLLPRYMDQQCSICLESLLSIESTTAFVKEKDRNDPCKKPLPSAVIYMRERSHSVRSPCGHIFHENCIMSWFRQSATCPECRASVSLKRQ
;
A
#
# COMPACT_ATOMS: atom_id res chain seq x y z
N MET A 1 24.05 5.11 31.47
CA MET A 1 22.91 6.03 31.67
C MET A 1 22.78 6.99 30.49
N LEU A 2 22.56 6.49 29.28
CA LEU A 2 22.36 7.32 28.07
C LEU A 2 21.30 6.66 27.17
N LEU A 3 20.10 6.51 27.71
CA LEU A 3 18.88 6.20 26.96
C LEU A 3 17.77 6.84 27.77
N ASN A 4 17.36 8.05 27.41
CA ASN A 4 16.02 8.60 27.63
C ASN A 4 16.08 10.10 27.47
N GLU A 5 15.87 10.56 26.24
CA GLU A 5 15.18 11.82 25.94
C GLU A 5 14.94 11.87 24.43
N ILE A 6 14.20 10.87 23.92
CA ILE A 6 13.55 11.01 22.62
C ILE A 6 12.34 11.92 22.89
N SER A 7 12.35 13.13 22.33
CA SER A 7 11.26 14.08 22.54
C SER A 7 9.91 13.50 22.08
N SER A 8 8.81 13.89 22.73
CA SER A 8 7.43 13.49 22.33
C SER A 8 7.15 13.77 20.84
N SER A 9 7.75 14.83 20.29
CA SER A 9 7.67 15.15 18.86
C SER A 9 8.38 14.14 17.96
N ALA A 10 9.52 13.58 18.39
CA ALA A 10 10.27 12.58 17.65
C ALA A 10 9.58 11.21 17.69
N LEU A 11 8.98 10.83 18.82
CA LEU A 11 8.14 9.62 18.93
C LEU A 11 6.88 9.71 18.05
N SER A 12 6.21 10.86 18.03
CA SER A 12 5.07 11.11 17.14
C SER A 12 5.46 11.04 15.66
N GLY A 13 6.64 11.52 15.30
CA GLY A 13 7.20 11.41 13.95
C GLY A 13 7.44 9.96 13.53
N LEU A 14 8.01 9.13 14.41
CA LEU A 14 8.25 7.72 14.15
C LEU A 14 6.96 6.90 14.01
N ALA A 15 5.94 7.17 14.82
CA ALA A 15 4.62 6.53 14.72
C ALA A 15 3.92 6.87 13.39
N THR A 16 3.97 8.15 13.01
CA THR A 16 3.44 8.67 11.74
C THR A 16 4.13 8.02 10.55
N GLU A 17 5.46 7.96 10.56
CA GLU A 17 6.25 7.32 9.52
C GLU A 17 5.92 5.83 9.42
N ARG A 18 5.95 5.10 10.54
CA ARG A 18 5.60 3.67 10.62
C ARG A 18 4.23 3.38 10.01
N ARG A 19 3.21 4.17 10.35
CA ARG A 19 1.87 4.02 9.77
C ARG A 19 1.85 4.34 8.29
N MET A 20 2.48 5.42 7.83
CA MET A 20 2.58 5.73 6.40
C MET A 20 3.26 4.61 5.60
N GLN A 21 4.34 4.03 6.14
CA GLN A 21 4.99 2.87 5.55
C GLN A 21 4.02 1.68 5.47
N ARG A 22 3.22 1.46 6.52
CA ARG A 22 2.24 0.37 6.57
C ARG A 22 1.11 0.58 5.58
N VAL A 23 0.51 1.76 5.51
CA VAL A 23 -0.55 2.11 4.54
C VAL A 23 -0.05 1.99 3.10
N SER A 24 1.21 2.34 2.83
CA SER A 24 1.79 2.23 1.48
C SER A 24 2.07 0.78 1.07
N LYS A 25 2.34 -0.12 2.03
CA LYS A 25 2.57 -1.56 1.79
C LYS A 25 1.26 -2.36 1.75
N GLU A 26 0.36 -2.02 2.65
CA GLU A 26 -0.99 -2.55 2.71
C GLU A 26 -1.81 -1.83 1.65
N ARG A 27 -1.76 -2.37 0.42
CA ARG A 27 -2.60 -2.02 -0.74
C ARG A 27 -3.95 -1.43 -0.33
N LEU A 28 -4.42 -0.45 -1.12
CA LEU A 28 -5.65 0.28 -0.84
C LEU A 28 -6.79 -0.68 -0.46
N PRO A 29 -7.81 -0.18 0.24
CA PRO A 29 -9.05 -0.89 0.47
C PRO A 29 -9.83 -1.32 -0.78
N THR A 30 -9.24 -1.23 -1.96
CA THR A 30 -9.76 -1.83 -3.17
C THR A 30 -9.64 -3.35 -3.07
N THR A 31 -10.62 -3.96 -2.39
CA THR A 31 -10.64 -5.40 -2.04
C THR A 31 -10.82 -6.38 -3.20
N SER A 32 -10.41 -6.03 -4.41
CA SER A 32 -10.29 -6.99 -5.50
C SER A 32 -9.15 -6.58 -6.42
N LYS A 33 -8.28 -7.55 -6.73
CA LYS A 33 -7.15 -7.44 -7.66
C LYS A 33 -7.57 -6.58 -8.87
N PHE A 34 -6.92 -5.44 -9.05
CA PHE A 34 -7.01 -4.69 -10.31
C PHE A 34 -6.80 -5.66 -11.46
N HIS A 35 -7.79 -5.77 -12.36
CA HIS A 35 -7.75 -6.73 -13.44
C HIS A 35 -7.94 -6.00 -14.77
N PRO A 36 -6.84 -5.76 -15.51
CA PRO A 36 -6.93 -5.26 -16.86
C PRO A 36 -7.31 -6.40 -17.79
N TYR A 37 -8.33 -6.18 -18.62
CA TYR A 37 -8.73 -7.10 -19.68
C TYR A 37 -8.50 -6.44 -21.04
N ALA A 38 -7.54 -6.97 -21.80
CA ALA A 38 -7.17 -6.49 -23.10
C ALA A 38 -7.84 -7.33 -24.20
N ARG A 39 -8.40 -6.63 -25.19
CA ARG A 39 -8.86 -7.19 -26.46
C ARG A 39 -7.99 -6.68 -27.60
N ILE A 40 -7.53 -7.61 -28.45
CA ILE A 40 -6.75 -7.33 -29.65
C ILE A 40 -7.68 -6.77 -30.74
N LEU A 41 -7.25 -5.68 -31.37
CA LEU A 41 -7.87 -5.10 -32.56
C LEU A 41 -6.80 -5.03 -33.66
N CYS A 42 -7.01 -5.73 -34.77
CA CYS A 42 -6.08 -5.70 -35.90
C CYS A 42 -6.44 -4.57 -36.87
N VAL A 43 -5.48 -3.72 -37.20
CA VAL A 43 -5.61 -2.64 -38.19
C VAL A 43 -4.44 -2.75 -39.17
N GLY A 44 -4.69 -3.41 -40.30
CA GLY A 44 -3.63 -3.83 -41.22
C GLY A 44 -2.66 -4.79 -40.54
N HIS A 45 -1.36 -4.46 -40.57
CA HIS A 45 -0.30 -5.24 -39.90
C HIS A 45 -0.05 -4.81 -38.45
N ASN A 46 -0.82 -3.86 -37.92
CA ASN A 46 -0.66 -3.34 -36.57
C ASN A 46 -1.74 -3.91 -35.63
N ILE A 47 -1.37 -4.10 -34.37
CA ILE A 47 -2.28 -4.42 -33.28
C ILE A 47 -2.51 -3.17 -32.43
N LEU A 48 -3.78 -2.93 -32.09
CA LEU A 48 -4.18 -2.05 -31.01
C LEU A 48 -4.81 -2.88 -29.90
N TYR A 49 -4.59 -2.46 -28.66
CA TYR A 49 -5.23 -3.07 -27.50
C TYR A 49 -6.33 -2.17 -26.98
N ARG A 50 -7.56 -2.68 -26.95
CA ARG A 50 -8.62 -2.08 -26.13
C ARG A 50 -8.58 -2.74 -24.76
N VAL A 51 -8.20 -1.98 -23.74
CA VAL A 51 -8.06 -2.46 -22.37
C VAL A 51 -9.20 -1.94 -21.53
N VAL A 52 -9.94 -2.84 -20.88
CA VAL A 52 -10.93 -2.49 -19.86
C VAL A 52 -10.27 -2.69 -18.50
N MET A 53 -10.28 -1.66 -17.68
CA MET A 53 -9.75 -1.68 -16.32
C MET A 53 -10.91 -1.71 -15.34
N ASN A 54 -10.82 -2.58 -14.34
CA ASN A 54 -11.83 -2.73 -13.32
C ASN A 54 -11.18 -2.64 -11.95
N ILE A 55 -11.75 -1.80 -11.10
CA ILE A 55 -11.39 -1.71 -9.69
C ILE A 55 -12.64 -1.58 -8.85
N VAL A 56 -12.67 -2.29 -7.74
CA VAL A 56 -13.72 -2.16 -6.74
C VAL A 56 -13.20 -1.25 -5.66
N VAL A 57 -13.86 -0.11 -5.48
CA VAL A 57 -13.60 0.83 -4.40
C VAL A 57 -14.70 0.67 -3.35
N HIS A 58 -14.31 0.55 -2.08
CA HIS A 58 -15.29 0.65 -1.00
C HIS A 58 -15.59 2.11 -0.74
N PRO A 59 -16.86 2.53 -0.82
CA PRO A 59 -17.21 3.91 -0.47
C PRO A 59 -16.89 4.13 0.99
N VAL A 60 -16.17 5.21 1.28
CA VAL A 60 -15.91 5.61 2.66
C VAL A 60 -17.11 6.42 3.14
N GLY A 61 -17.88 5.83 4.05
CA GLY A 61 -19.23 6.28 4.38
C GLY A 61 -19.30 7.72 4.91
N HIS A 62 -20.21 8.50 4.33
CA HIS A 62 -20.91 9.59 5.02
C HIS A 62 -22.30 9.08 5.39
N THR A 63 -22.62 9.18 6.70
CA THR A 63 -23.96 9.18 7.31
C THR A 63 -24.97 8.13 6.86
N VAL A 64 -25.36 7.29 7.82
CA VAL A 64 -26.53 6.42 7.75
C VAL A 64 -27.77 7.22 7.30
N SER A 65 -28.30 6.89 6.13
CA SER A 65 -29.74 6.93 5.88
C SER A 65 -30.11 5.55 5.33
N GLU A 66 -31.16 5.02 5.92
CA GLU A 66 -31.59 3.63 5.84
C GLU A 66 -31.95 3.22 4.40
N THR A 67 -31.82 1.91 4.17
CA THR A 67 -32.22 1.16 2.96
C THR A 67 -31.37 1.38 1.71
N HIS A 68 -30.22 0.69 1.62
CA HIS A 68 -29.79 -0.09 0.44
C HIS A 68 -28.42 -0.74 0.75
N LEU A 69 -28.19 -1.94 0.21
CA LEU A 69 -27.03 -2.80 0.48
C LEU A 69 -25.68 -2.06 0.42
N SER A 70 -24.74 -2.45 1.30
CA SER A 70 -23.31 -2.09 1.30
C SER A 70 -22.75 -1.96 -0.13
N GLY A 71 -22.73 -0.72 -0.63
CA GLY A 71 -22.62 -0.44 -2.05
C GLY A 71 -21.17 -0.42 -2.52
N LYS A 72 -20.58 -1.59 -2.80
CA LYS A 72 -19.29 -1.65 -3.51
C LYS A 72 -19.35 -0.77 -4.76
N SER A 73 -18.49 0.23 -4.85
CA SER A 73 -18.42 1.12 -6.00
C SER A 73 -17.48 0.50 -7.03
N HIS A 74 -18.06 -0.10 -8.08
CA HIS A 74 -17.28 -0.66 -9.18
C HIS A 74 -16.93 0.45 -10.17
N LEU A 75 -15.64 0.77 -10.28
CA LEU A 75 -15.12 1.66 -11.31
C LEU A 75 -14.62 0.83 -12.48
N SER A 76 -15.20 1.07 -13.65
CA SER A 76 -14.79 0.46 -14.91
C SER A 76 -14.56 1.55 -15.94
N TRP A 77 -13.39 1.55 -16.56
CA TRP A 77 -13.07 2.44 -17.68
C TRP A 77 -12.27 1.69 -18.72
N SER A 78 -12.17 2.24 -19.93
CA SER A 78 -11.42 1.62 -21.00
C SER A 78 -10.50 2.58 -21.70
N ILE A 79 -9.33 2.09 -22.08
CA ILE A 79 -8.37 2.80 -22.92
C ILE A 79 -8.13 2.04 -24.22
N VAL A 80 -7.64 2.76 -25.22
CA VAL A 80 -7.08 2.18 -26.44
C VAL A 80 -5.59 2.50 -26.48
N VAL A 81 -4.77 1.48 -26.69
CA VAL A 81 -3.31 1.60 -26.75
C VAL A 81 -2.83 1.11 -28.11
N SER A 82 -2.31 2.06 -28.89
CA SER A 82 -1.55 1.80 -30.12
C SER A 82 -0.06 1.63 -29.81
N HIS A 83 0.70 1.05 -30.76
CA HIS A 83 2.16 1.02 -30.68
C HIS A 83 2.78 2.40 -30.43
N VAL A 84 2.30 3.43 -31.13
CA VAL A 84 2.83 4.81 -31.01
C VAL A 84 2.65 5.34 -29.58
N LYS A 85 1.42 5.23 -29.03
CA LYS A 85 1.11 5.63 -27.65
C LYS A 85 1.98 4.87 -26.62
N PHE A 86 2.13 3.55 -26.79
CA PHE A 86 2.97 2.73 -25.91
C PHE A 86 4.44 3.15 -25.99
N HIS A 87 4.98 3.28 -27.20
CA HIS A 87 6.36 3.65 -27.42
C HIS A 87 6.66 5.03 -26.82
N GLN A 88 5.81 6.03 -27.06
CA GLN A 88 5.95 7.37 -26.46
C GLN A 88 6.01 7.31 -24.93
N PHE A 89 5.08 6.57 -24.30
CA PHE A 89 5.07 6.37 -22.85
C PHE A 89 6.39 5.77 -22.35
N ILE A 90 6.86 4.67 -22.96
CA ILE A 90 8.10 4.00 -22.56
C ILE A 90 9.31 4.92 -22.75
N THR A 91 9.39 5.66 -23.84
CA THR A 91 10.49 6.60 -24.10
C THR A 91 10.56 7.68 -23.04
N ILE A 92 9.43 8.33 -22.74
CA ILE A 92 9.38 9.40 -21.73
C ILE A 92 9.66 8.84 -20.34
N ALA A 93 9.04 7.72 -19.96
CA ALA A 93 9.24 7.08 -18.65
C ALA A 93 10.72 6.72 -18.44
N ARG A 94 11.38 6.11 -19.44
CA ARG A 94 12.80 5.78 -19.38
C ARG A 94 13.69 7.02 -19.30
N SER A 95 13.36 8.09 -20.04
CA SER A 95 14.10 9.35 -19.96
C SER A 95 14.09 9.91 -18.53
N ILE A 96 12.92 9.90 -17.87
CA ILE A 96 12.80 10.41 -16.50
C ILE A 96 13.50 9.47 -15.51
N LEU A 97 13.32 8.15 -15.64
CA LEU A 97 13.97 7.16 -14.76
C LEU A 97 15.51 7.18 -14.84
N ASN A 98 16.07 7.60 -15.98
CA ASN A 98 17.51 7.73 -16.17
C ASN A 98 18.08 9.09 -15.75
N SER A 99 17.23 10.02 -15.28
CA SER A 99 17.69 11.31 -14.74
C SER A 99 18.61 11.10 -13.53
N PRO A 100 19.60 11.99 -13.30
CA PRO A 100 20.53 11.84 -12.19
C PRO A 100 19.81 11.82 -10.83
N ALA A 101 18.79 12.67 -10.64
CA ALA A 101 18.00 12.72 -9.41
C ALA A 101 17.26 11.41 -9.10
N ILE A 102 16.69 10.75 -10.11
CA ILE A 102 16.05 9.45 -9.94
C ILE A 102 17.07 8.34 -9.73
N ARG A 103 18.21 8.39 -10.44
CA ARG A 103 19.29 7.41 -10.26
C ARG A 103 19.86 7.44 -8.85
N GLU A 104 19.99 8.61 -8.23
CA GLU A 104 20.38 8.73 -6.83
C GLU A 104 19.37 8.06 -5.89
N ILE A 105 18.06 8.12 -6.18
CA ILE A 105 17.02 7.41 -5.39
C ILE A 105 17.11 5.89 -5.59
N LEU A 106 17.46 5.44 -6.81
CA LEU A 106 17.62 4.02 -7.13
C LEU A 106 18.86 3.41 -6.48
N VAL A 107 19.96 4.18 -6.38
CA VAL A 107 21.26 3.74 -5.81
C VAL A 107 21.37 4.05 -4.31
N GLY A 108 20.66 5.08 -3.84
CA GLY A 108 20.83 5.64 -2.50
C GLY A 108 20.43 4.69 -1.38
N HIS A 109 21.28 4.61 -0.35
CA HIS A 109 21.03 3.97 0.94
C HIS A 109 20.11 4.82 1.85
N TYR A 110 19.00 5.36 1.33
CA TYR A 110 18.00 5.96 2.22
C TYR A 110 17.24 4.83 2.92
N GLN A 111 17.76 4.44 4.10
CA GLN A 111 17.25 3.39 4.98
C GLN A 111 15.88 3.67 5.59
N MET A 112 15.28 4.83 5.31
CA MET A 112 13.90 5.14 5.66
C MET A 112 13.02 4.91 4.42
N PHE A 113 12.07 3.97 4.51
CA PHE A 113 11.15 3.68 3.40
C PHE A 113 10.37 4.94 3.06
N THR A 114 10.60 5.48 1.86
CA THR A 114 9.73 6.50 1.29
C THR A 114 8.80 5.85 0.25
N PRO A 115 7.49 6.15 0.29
CA PRO A 115 6.53 5.66 -0.70
C PRO A 115 6.93 6.06 -2.14
N TYR A 116 7.51 7.25 -2.28
CA TYR A 116 8.10 7.76 -3.51
C TYR A 116 9.24 6.90 -4.06
N GLY A 117 10.20 6.51 -3.21
CA GLY A 117 11.30 5.64 -3.62
C GLY A 117 10.83 4.23 -3.99
N ALA A 118 9.84 3.70 -3.27
CA ALA A 118 9.22 2.41 -3.59
C ALA A 118 8.51 2.43 -4.96
N PHE A 119 7.73 3.49 -5.24
CA PHE A 119 7.10 3.72 -6.54
C PHE A 119 8.10 3.76 -7.70
N VAL A 120 9.17 4.55 -7.55
CA VAL A 120 10.22 4.69 -8.57
C VAL A 120 10.91 3.35 -8.83
N ARG A 121 11.28 2.60 -7.77
CA ARG A 121 11.90 1.27 -7.91
C ARG A 121 10.96 0.26 -8.57
N ALA A 122 9.67 0.29 -8.22
CA ALA A 122 8.67 -0.56 -8.84
C ALA A 122 8.53 -0.25 -10.34
N LEU A 123 8.37 1.02 -10.73
CA LEU A 123 8.31 1.41 -12.13
C LEU A 123 9.58 1.03 -12.90
N TYR A 124 10.76 1.24 -12.31
CA TYR A 124 12.02 0.83 -12.93
C TYR A 124 12.07 -0.68 -13.17
N ALA A 125 11.59 -1.49 -12.22
CA ALA A 125 11.47 -2.94 -12.39
C ALA A 125 10.49 -3.30 -13.53
N VAL A 126 9.33 -2.67 -13.61
CA VAL A 126 8.36 -2.88 -14.71
C VAL A 126 9.00 -2.57 -16.07
N MET A 127 9.67 -1.43 -16.21
CA MET A 127 10.31 -1.04 -17.47
C MET A 127 11.39 -2.02 -17.96
N ASN A 128 12.00 -2.75 -17.03
CA ASN A 128 13.02 -3.77 -17.31
C ASN A 128 12.44 -5.18 -17.45
N HIS A 129 11.30 -5.47 -16.83
CA HIS A 129 10.61 -6.75 -16.98
C HIS A 129 9.94 -6.90 -18.35
N PHE A 130 9.40 -5.80 -18.90
CA PHE A 130 8.62 -5.77 -20.14
C PHE A 130 9.38 -5.21 -21.35
N THR A 131 10.63 -5.63 -21.57
CA THR A 131 11.50 -5.12 -22.64
C THR A 131 11.07 -5.52 -24.05
N ASN A 132 10.46 -6.70 -24.19
CA ASN A 132 10.09 -7.28 -25.49
C ASN A 132 8.68 -6.89 -25.96
N LEU A 133 8.01 -5.99 -25.25
CA LEU A 133 6.58 -5.74 -25.44
C LEU A 133 6.27 -4.98 -26.74
N ASN A 134 7.27 -4.38 -27.40
CA ASN A 134 7.09 -3.78 -28.73
C ASN A 134 6.60 -4.80 -29.78
N SER A 135 7.05 -6.05 -29.72
CA SER A 135 6.63 -7.09 -30.67
C SER A 135 5.17 -7.52 -30.48
N ALA A 136 4.56 -7.17 -29.34
CA ALA A 136 3.15 -7.41 -29.05
C ALA A 136 2.20 -6.53 -29.90
N PHE A 137 2.71 -5.48 -30.56
CA PHE A 137 1.91 -4.56 -31.36
C PHE A 137 1.91 -4.86 -32.87
N VAL A 138 2.50 -5.97 -33.28
CA VAL A 138 2.55 -6.42 -34.69
C VAL A 138 1.67 -7.66 -34.85
N VAL A 139 0.96 -7.78 -35.97
CA VAL A 139 0.15 -8.97 -36.28
C VAL A 139 1.07 -10.19 -36.48
N HIS A 140 0.68 -11.33 -35.89
CA HIS A 140 1.36 -12.61 -36.04
C HIS A 140 0.41 -13.64 -36.65
N ASP A 141 0.92 -14.53 -37.49
CA ASP A 141 0.12 -15.60 -38.11
C ASP A 141 -0.38 -16.63 -37.09
N ASN A 142 0.31 -16.76 -35.96
CA ASN A 142 -0.04 -17.68 -34.90
C ASN A 142 -0.88 -17.01 -33.81
N CYS A 143 -2.16 -17.40 -33.72
CA CYS A 143 -3.11 -16.88 -32.73
C CYS A 143 -2.67 -17.15 -31.27
N TYR A 144 -1.90 -18.20 -31.01
CA TYR A 144 -1.34 -18.48 -29.69
C TYR A 144 -0.35 -17.38 -29.26
N VAL A 145 0.53 -16.96 -30.18
CA VAL A 145 1.50 -15.89 -29.94
C VAL A 145 0.79 -14.56 -29.70
N MET A 146 -0.25 -14.26 -30.49
CA MET A 146 -1.07 -13.07 -30.28
C MET A 146 -1.74 -13.07 -28.89
N ASN A 147 -2.28 -14.21 -28.45
CA ASN A 147 -2.88 -14.32 -27.11
C ASN A 147 -1.84 -14.25 -25.98
N GLN A 148 -0.65 -14.83 -26.17
CA GLN A 148 0.45 -14.70 -25.21
C GLN A 148 0.89 -13.23 -25.06
N ASN A 149 1.04 -12.52 -26.17
CA ASN A 149 1.35 -11.10 -26.21
C ASN A 149 0.27 -10.25 -25.52
N ARG A 150 -1.01 -10.61 -25.71
CA ARG A 150 -2.15 -9.99 -25.01
C ARG A 150 -2.05 -10.19 -23.50
N CYS A 151 -1.82 -11.40 -23.02
CA CYS A 151 -1.65 -11.68 -21.58
C CYS A 151 -0.42 -10.96 -21.02
N TYR A 152 0.68 -10.90 -21.78
CA TYR A 152 1.89 -10.19 -21.39
C TYR A 152 1.64 -8.68 -21.25
N PHE A 153 0.85 -8.09 -22.17
CA PHE A 153 0.42 -6.70 -22.09
C PHE A 153 -0.53 -6.44 -20.91
N GLU A 154 -1.46 -7.35 -20.62
CA GLU A 154 -2.29 -7.28 -19.41
C GLU A 154 -1.43 -7.27 -18.14
N GLY A 155 -0.40 -8.13 -18.07
CA GLY A 155 0.57 -8.16 -16.98
C GLY A 155 1.28 -6.82 -16.79
N PHE A 156 1.75 -6.22 -17.89
CA PHE A 156 2.37 -4.90 -17.87
C PHE A 156 1.46 -3.82 -17.28
N ILE A 157 0.20 -3.74 -17.72
CA ILE A 157 -0.78 -2.78 -17.21
C ILE A 157 -1.07 -3.02 -15.72
N ALA A 158 -1.16 -4.29 -15.30
CA ALA A 158 -1.36 -4.64 -13.90
C ALA A 158 -0.19 -4.21 -13.01
N GLU A 159 1.05 -4.41 -13.46
CA GLU A 159 2.23 -3.99 -12.69
C GLU A 159 2.44 -2.47 -12.66
N LEU A 160 2.07 -1.75 -13.73
CA LEU A 160 2.00 -0.28 -13.69
C LEU A 160 1.02 0.20 -12.62
N TRP A 161 -0.18 -0.37 -12.58
CA TRP A 161 -1.17 -0.04 -11.55
C TRP A 161 -0.67 -0.36 -10.14
N ASN A 162 -0.09 -1.56 -9.93
CA ASN A 162 0.45 -1.95 -8.63
C ASN A 162 1.56 -0.98 -8.16
N SER A 163 2.35 -0.42 -9.09
CA SER A 163 3.34 0.59 -8.76
C SER A 163 2.67 1.88 -8.28
N MET A 164 1.64 2.35 -8.99
CA MET A 164 0.86 3.53 -8.61
C MET A 164 0.20 3.39 -7.24
N GLU A 165 -0.28 2.20 -6.89
CA GLU A 165 -0.94 1.96 -5.61
C GLU A 165 -0.02 2.24 -4.40
N LEU A 166 1.30 2.14 -4.57
CA LEU A 166 2.28 2.41 -3.50
C LEU A 166 2.37 3.89 -3.10
N ILE A 167 2.08 4.80 -4.04
CA ILE A 167 2.23 6.26 -3.85
C ILE A 167 0.90 6.95 -3.55
N LEU A 168 -0.23 6.32 -3.90
CA LEU A 168 -1.58 6.86 -3.70
C LEU A 168 -1.87 7.32 -2.26
N PRO A 169 -1.57 6.53 -1.19
CA PRO A 169 -1.81 6.97 0.18
C PRO A 169 -1.12 8.28 0.55
N SER A 170 0.12 8.46 0.06
CA SER A 170 0.95 9.63 0.35
C SER A 170 0.41 10.84 -0.37
N ILE A 171 0.13 10.73 -1.67
CA ILE A 171 -0.47 11.82 -2.46
C ILE A 171 -1.83 12.22 -1.89
N ALA A 172 -2.60 11.27 -1.35
CA ALA A 172 -3.93 11.55 -0.82
C ALA A 172 -3.89 12.44 0.43
N VAL A 173 -2.97 12.19 1.37
CA VAL A 173 -2.91 12.89 2.68
C VAL A 173 -1.96 14.08 2.68
N GLU A 174 -1.26 14.34 1.59
CA GLU A 174 -0.40 15.50 1.45
C GLU A 174 -1.19 16.81 1.41
N THR A 175 -1.35 17.43 2.59
CA THR A 175 -1.38 18.89 2.70
C THR A 175 -0.09 19.42 2.06
N HIS A 176 -0.19 20.48 1.25
CA HIS A 176 0.82 21.18 0.42
C HIS A 176 2.30 21.30 0.89
N VAL A 177 2.65 20.85 2.10
CA VAL A 177 3.97 20.98 2.74
C VAL A 177 5.01 19.95 2.26
N LEU A 178 4.63 18.72 1.90
CA LEU A 178 5.58 17.69 1.39
C LEU A 178 5.84 17.78 -0.12
N LEU A 179 4.91 18.36 -0.88
CA LEU A 179 5.05 18.63 -2.32
C LEU A 179 6.21 19.56 -2.68
N ARG A 180 6.74 20.35 -1.73
CA ARG A 180 7.94 21.17 -1.96
C ARG A 180 9.25 20.36 -2.00
N GLN A 181 9.23 19.11 -1.52
CA GLN A 181 10.39 18.21 -1.49
C GLN A 181 10.26 17.02 -2.45
N ILE A 182 9.11 16.83 -3.10
CA ILE A 182 8.98 15.82 -4.15
C ILE A 182 9.80 16.29 -5.35
N ASN A 183 10.84 15.53 -5.70
CA ASN A 183 11.58 15.69 -6.94
C ASN A 183 10.60 15.81 -8.11
N GLY A 184 10.74 16.86 -8.92
CA GLY A 184 9.81 17.14 -10.02
C GLY A 184 9.65 15.94 -10.96
N GLU A 185 10.69 15.12 -11.09
CA GLU A 185 10.71 13.88 -11.85
C GLU A 185 9.73 12.82 -11.33
N ILE A 186 9.57 12.67 -10.01
CA ILE A 186 8.66 11.67 -9.43
C ILE A 186 7.21 12.06 -9.72
N ARG A 187 6.90 13.36 -9.60
CA ARG A 187 5.58 13.89 -9.97
C ARG A 187 5.33 13.70 -11.47
N GLN A 188 6.31 13.96 -12.32
CA GLN A 188 6.20 13.71 -13.76
C GLN A 188 5.93 12.24 -14.07
N LEU A 189 6.62 11.30 -13.41
CA LEU A 189 6.37 9.86 -13.56
C LEU A 189 4.95 9.49 -13.14
N HIS A 190 4.48 9.97 -11.99
CA HIS A 190 3.13 9.74 -11.51
C HIS A 190 2.09 10.22 -12.54
N MET A 191 2.20 11.48 -13.00
CA MET A 191 1.29 12.05 -13.99
C MET A 191 1.33 11.28 -15.31
N LEU A 192 2.51 10.89 -15.78
CA LEU A 192 2.70 10.13 -17.02
C LEU A 192 1.99 8.76 -16.95
N VAL A 193 2.08 8.06 -15.82
CA VAL A 193 1.38 6.78 -15.63
C VAL A 193 -0.13 6.99 -15.53
N CYS A 194 -0.59 8.01 -14.80
CA CYS A 194 -2.01 8.38 -14.75
C CYS A 194 -2.59 8.66 -16.14
N GLU A 195 -1.89 9.45 -16.95
CA GLU A 195 -2.29 9.80 -18.31
C GLU A 195 -2.33 8.57 -19.22
N PHE A 196 -1.29 7.72 -19.16
CA PHE A 196 -1.22 6.52 -19.97
C PHE A 196 -2.38 5.55 -19.69
N LEU A 197 -2.69 5.35 -18.40
CA LEU A 197 -3.78 4.49 -17.93
C LEU A 197 -5.16 5.16 -17.94
N ALA A 198 -5.23 6.48 -18.20
CA ALA A 198 -6.43 7.31 -18.11
C ALA A 198 -7.18 7.13 -16.78
N VAL A 199 -6.45 7.20 -15.66
CA VAL A 199 -6.97 6.93 -14.32
C VAL A 199 -8.06 7.95 -13.94
N PRO A 200 -9.24 7.51 -13.43
CA PRO A 200 -10.25 8.43 -12.88
C PRO A 200 -9.84 8.91 -11.48
N GLU A 201 -8.92 9.88 -11.44
CA GLU A 201 -8.19 10.30 -10.23
C GLU A 201 -9.09 10.68 -9.04
N THR A 202 -10.20 11.38 -9.28
CA THR A 202 -11.04 11.95 -8.21
C THR A 202 -11.55 10.90 -7.22
N LYS A 203 -12.19 9.85 -7.71
CA LYS A 203 -12.79 8.81 -6.87
C LYS A 203 -11.75 7.91 -6.20
N ILE A 204 -10.64 7.64 -6.89
CA ILE A 204 -9.56 6.81 -6.36
C ILE A 204 -8.83 7.56 -5.24
N LEU A 205 -8.57 8.85 -5.43
CA LEU A 205 -7.91 9.69 -4.44
C LEU A 205 -8.81 9.95 -3.22
N GLU A 206 -10.12 10.14 -3.41
CA GLU A 206 -11.07 10.27 -2.29
C GLU A 206 -11.09 9.03 -1.39
N ALA A 207 -11.14 7.85 -1.98
CA ALA A 207 -11.10 6.59 -1.22
C ALA A 207 -9.75 6.39 -0.51
N SER A 208 -8.64 6.70 -1.21
CA SER A 208 -7.30 6.69 -0.62
C SER A 208 -7.19 7.67 0.54
N TYR A 209 -7.72 8.88 0.38
CA TYR A 209 -7.67 9.94 1.38
C TYR A 209 -8.39 9.51 2.66
N ALA A 210 -9.61 9.02 2.54
CA ALA A 210 -10.41 8.72 3.71
C ALA A 210 -9.86 7.50 4.49
N TYR A 211 -9.29 6.51 3.79
CA TYR A 211 -8.54 5.41 4.41
C TYR A 211 -7.28 5.91 5.14
N THR A 212 -6.39 6.60 4.42
CA THR A 212 -5.13 7.06 4.99
C THR A 212 -5.38 8.06 6.12
N SER A 213 -6.31 9.00 5.96
CA SER A 213 -6.69 9.98 6.99
C SER A 213 -7.18 9.30 8.27
N ALA A 214 -7.98 8.23 8.16
CA ALA A 214 -8.43 7.48 9.33
C ALA A 214 -7.27 6.81 10.08
N ILE A 215 -6.30 6.25 9.35
CA ILE A 215 -5.11 5.64 9.94
C ILE A 215 -4.19 6.69 10.58
N MET A 216 -4.02 7.83 9.92
CA MET A 216 -3.24 8.94 10.47
C MET A 216 -3.87 9.57 11.72
N SER A 217 -5.18 9.40 11.92
CA SER A 217 -5.90 9.87 13.10
C SER A 217 -5.75 8.97 14.33
N LEU A 218 -5.05 7.83 14.21
CA LEU A 218 -4.82 6.93 15.34
C LEU A 218 -3.70 7.46 16.24
N GLU A 219 -3.76 7.16 17.53
CA GLU A 219 -2.74 7.49 18.53
C GLU A 219 -2.12 6.21 19.07
N ASP A 220 -0.78 6.13 19.17
CA ASP A 220 -0.13 4.94 19.73
C ASP A 220 -0.31 4.93 21.25
N ILE A 221 -0.60 3.75 21.81
CA ILE A 221 -0.66 3.56 23.26
C ILE A 221 0.65 2.92 23.70
N GLU A 222 1.43 3.66 24.47
CA GLU A 222 2.68 3.14 25.03
C GLU A 222 2.38 2.04 26.06
N VAL A 223 3.24 1.02 26.07
CA VAL A 223 3.14 -0.26 26.80
C VAL A 223 3.04 -0.12 28.34
N LEU A 224 3.08 1.10 28.88
CA LEU A 224 3.34 1.37 30.30
C LEU A 224 2.13 1.85 31.12
N LEU A 225 0.90 1.78 30.61
CA LEU A 225 -0.26 2.20 31.39
C LEU A 225 -0.97 0.99 32.05
N PRO A 226 -0.95 0.85 33.39
CA PRO A 226 -1.59 -0.25 34.13
C PRO A 226 -3.09 -0.41 33.86
N ARG A 227 -3.73 0.62 33.31
CA ARG A 227 -5.18 0.67 33.03
C ARG A 227 -5.60 -0.17 31.80
N TYR A 228 -4.66 -0.68 31.01
CA TYR A 228 -4.97 -1.42 29.78
C TYR A 228 -4.62 -2.91 29.83
N MET A 229 -4.12 -3.40 30.97
CA MET A 229 -3.72 -4.80 31.15
C MET A 229 -4.89 -5.79 31.01
N ASP A 230 -6.12 -5.32 31.23
CA ASP A 230 -7.35 -6.13 31.15
C ASP A 230 -8.21 -5.80 29.91
N GLN A 231 -7.74 -4.93 29.01
CA GLN A 231 -8.53 -4.52 27.84
C GLN A 231 -8.31 -5.49 26.67
N GLN A 232 -9.40 -5.96 26.08
CA GLN A 232 -9.40 -6.79 24.88
C GLN A 232 -9.63 -5.91 23.65
N CYS A 233 -9.03 -6.31 22.53
CA CYS A 233 -9.32 -5.69 21.25
C CYS A 233 -10.72 -6.10 20.80
N SER A 234 -11.65 -5.15 20.66
CA SER A 234 -13.05 -5.47 20.34
C SER A 234 -13.29 -6.05 18.94
N ILE A 235 -12.26 -6.08 18.10
CA ILE A 235 -12.32 -6.67 16.75
C ILE A 235 -11.98 -8.17 16.79
N CYS A 236 -10.90 -8.56 17.47
CA CYS A 236 -10.44 -9.96 17.53
C CYS A 236 -10.65 -10.64 18.90
N LEU A 237 -11.08 -9.89 19.90
CA LEU A 237 -11.29 -10.30 21.30
C LEU A 237 -10.02 -10.81 22.02
N GLU A 238 -8.84 -10.62 21.42
CA GLU A 238 -7.55 -10.94 22.04
C GLU A 238 -7.04 -9.78 22.91
N SER A 239 -6.17 -10.08 23.87
CA SER A 239 -5.55 -9.07 24.74
C SER A 239 -4.80 -8.01 23.92
N LEU A 240 -4.99 -6.73 24.28
CA LEU A 240 -4.25 -5.60 23.68
C LEU A 240 -2.77 -5.57 24.08
N LEU A 241 -2.39 -6.36 25.09
CA LEU A 241 -1.02 -6.55 25.53
C LEU A 241 -0.70 -8.05 25.56
N SER A 242 -0.08 -8.54 24.50
CA SER A 242 0.59 -9.84 24.51
C SER A 242 1.94 -9.68 25.22
N ILE A 243 1.92 -9.56 26.56
CA ILE A 243 3.12 -9.83 27.35
C ILE A 243 3.28 -11.34 27.33
N GLU A 244 3.95 -11.87 26.30
CA GLU A 244 4.55 -13.19 26.42
C GLU A 244 5.73 -13.06 27.40
N SER A 245 5.42 -13.10 28.69
CA SER A 245 6.36 -13.54 29.71
C SER A 245 6.49 -15.04 29.59
N THR A 246 7.03 -15.55 28.47
CA THR A 246 7.61 -16.89 28.45
C THR A 246 8.97 -16.82 29.12
N THR A 247 9.00 -16.46 30.40
CA THR A 247 9.93 -17.14 31.31
C THR A 247 9.40 -18.55 31.42
N ALA A 248 9.74 -19.40 30.45
CA ALA A 248 9.65 -20.83 30.65
C ALA A 248 10.56 -21.15 31.83
N PHE A 249 9.99 -21.22 33.03
CA PHE A 249 10.63 -21.87 34.16
C PHE A 249 10.76 -23.34 33.76
N VAL A 250 11.89 -23.69 33.15
CA VAL A 250 12.33 -25.08 33.14
C VAL A 250 12.50 -25.43 34.61
N LYS A 251 11.57 -26.21 35.16
CA LYS A 251 11.80 -26.88 36.44
C LYS A 251 13.05 -27.73 36.26
N GLU A 252 14.14 -27.31 36.88
CA GLU A 252 15.31 -28.17 37.05
C GLU A 252 14.85 -29.44 37.76
N LYS A 253 14.84 -30.56 37.04
CA LYS A 253 14.97 -31.86 37.68
C LYS A 253 15.70 -32.86 36.80
N ASP A 254 16.77 -33.37 37.40
CA ASP A 254 17.50 -34.60 37.13
C ASP A 254 18.44 -34.67 35.91
N ARG A 255 19.66 -34.21 36.19
CA ARG A 255 20.98 -34.89 36.08
C ARG A 255 21.10 -36.14 35.16
N ASN A 256 22.17 -36.05 34.34
CA ASN A 256 22.95 -37.11 33.71
C ASN A 256 22.44 -37.71 32.38
N ASP A 257 22.61 -36.95 31.29
CA ASP A 257 22.72 -37.51 29.93
C ASP A 257 23.87 -36.80 29.18
N PRO A 258 24.97 -37.50 28.79
CA PRO A 258 26.11 -36.90 28.10
C PRO A 258 25.86 -36.54 26.63
N CYS A 259 24.69 -36.84 26.05
CA CYS A 259 24.47 -36.71 24.60
C CYS A 259 23.63 -35.49 24.16
N LYS A 260 23.23 -34.60 25.08
CA LYS A 260 22.52 -33.37 24.71
C LYS A 260 23.50 -32.22 24.48
N LYS A 261 23.72 -31.87 23.20
CA LYS A 261 24.42 -30.63 22.82
C LYS A 261 23.70 -29.43 23.47
N PRO A 262 24.42 -28.45 24.04
CA PRO A 262 23.79 -27.24 24.56
C PRO A 262 23.10 -26.51 23.41
N LEU A 263 21.77 -26.47 23.43
CA LEU A 263 21.02 -25.56 22.57
C LEU A 263 21.25 -24.13 23.10
N PRO A 264 21.45 -23.12 22.25
CA PRO A 264 21.55 -21.74 22.71
C PRO A 264 20.30 -21.38 23.53
N SER A 265 20.55 -20.78 24.68
CA SER A 265 19.55 -20.18 25.57
C SER A 265 18.55 -19.33 24.78
N ALA A 266 17.28 -19.68 24.89
CA ALA A 266 16.11 -18.87 24.56
C ALA A 266 16.24 -18.04 23.27
N VAL A 267 15.91 -18.65 22.12
CA VAL A 267 15.52 -17.85 20.96
C VAL A 267 14.12 -17.30 21.24
N ILE A 268 14.04 -16.07 21.75
CA ILE A 268 12.79 -15.33 21.81
C ILE A 268 12.38 -15.10 20.35
N TYR A 269 11.38 -15.85 19.86
CA TYR A 269 10.65 -15.41 18.68
C TYR A 269 9.89 -14.15 19.11
N MET A 270 10.48 -12.98 18.89
CA MET A 270 9.74 -11.73 18.95
C MET A 270 8.75 -11.74 17.80
N ARG A 271 7.56 -12.30 18.04
CA ARG A 271 6.40 -12.09 17.18
C ARG A 271 6.16 -10.58 17.20
N GLU A 272 6.19 -9.97 16.02
CA GLU A 272 6.04 -8.53 15.80
C GLU A 272 4.94 -7.99 16.71
N ARG A 273 5.29 -7.09 17.65
CA ARG A 273 4.33 -6.57 18.63
C ARG A 273 3.15 -5.96 17.86
N SER A 274 1.96 -6.53 18.00
CA SER A 274 0.73 -5.88 17.55
C SER A 274 0.58 -4.60 18.35
N HIS A 275 0.93 -3.46 17.76
CA HIS A 275 0.82 -2.16 18.43
C HIS A 275 -0.64 -1.90 18.78
N SER A 276 -0.87 -1.37 19.98
CA SER A 276 -2.20 -0.95 20.40
C SER A 276 -2.37 0.53 20.12
N VAL A 277 -3.50 0.88 19.52
CA VAL A 277 -3.81 2.23 19.05
C VAL A 277 -5.16 2.70 19.56
N ARG A 278 -5.24 3.99 19.87
CA ARG A 278 -6.47 4.68 20.25
C ARG A 278 -7.02 5.45 19.06
N SER A 279 -8.32 5.32 18.82
CA SER A 279 -9.05 6.17 17.87
C SER A 279 -9.40 7.53 18.49
N PRO A 280 -9.74 8.57 17.69
CA PRO A 280 -10.11 9.89 18.21
C PRO A 280 -11.31 9.89 19.17
N CYS A 281 -12.18 8.88 19.08
CA CYS A 281 -13.30 8.68 19.99
C CYS A 281 -12.93 7.99 21.31
N GLY A 282 -11.67 7.59 21.50
CA GLY A 282 -11.14 7.00 22.73
C GLY A 282 -11.06 5.47 22.77
N HIS A 283 -11.71 4.76 21.84
CA HIS A 283 -11.66 3.29 21.79
C HIS A 283 -10.31 2.77 21.30
N ILE A 284 -9.91 1.60 21.81
CA ILE A 284 -8.58 1.01 21.65
C ILE A 284 -8.66 -0.31 20.88
N PHE A 285 -7.73 -0.51 19.95
CA PHE A 285 -7.66 -1.71 19.10
C PHE A 285 -6.20 -2.09 18.86
N HIS A 286 -5.94 -3.32 18.40
CA HIS A 286 -4.68 -3.57 17.71
C HIS A 286 -4.67 -2.79 16.39
N GLU A 287 -3.53 -2.22 16.06
CA GLU A 287 -3.31 -1.45 14.84
C GLU A 287 -3.74 -2.24 13.59
N ASN A 288 -3.33 -3.50 13.47
CA ASN A 288 -3.68 -4.35 12.34
C ASN A 288 -5.20 -4.59 12.22
N CYS A 289 -5.86 -4.77 13.37
CA CYS A 289 -7.29 -5.03 13.43
C CYS A 289 -8.07 -3.79 12.96
N ILE A 290 -7.75 -2.62 13.50
CA ILE A 290 -8.45 -1.38 13.11
C ILE A 290 -8.09 -0.92 11.69
N MET A 291 -6.85 -1.11 11.25
CA MET A 291 -6.45 -0.83 9.86
C MET A 291 -7.20 -1.71 8.86
N SER A 292 -7.43 -2.98 9.19
CA SER A 292 -8.25 -3.89 8.38
C SER A 292 -9.70 -3.45 8.32
N TRP A 293 -10.25 -2.94 9.43
CA TRP A 293 -11.59 -2.38 9.49
C TRP A 293 -11.73 -1.10 8.65
N PHE A 294 -10.75 -0.19 8.70
CA PHE A 294 -10.75 1.04 7.90
C PHE A 294 -10.74 0.80 6.40
N ARG A 295 -10.42 -0.41 5.94
CA ARG A 295 -10.61 -0.78 4.54
C ARG A 295 -12.08 -0.81 4.12
N GLN A 296 -13.00 -0.99 5.06
CA GLN A 296 -14.42 -1.11 4.76
C GLN A 296 -15.19 0.10 5.25
N SER A 297 -14.78 0.70 6.37
CA SER A 297 -15.43 1.88 6.94
C SER A 297 -14.45 2.72 7.73
N ALA A 298 -14.36 4.02 7.45
CA ALA A 298 -13.57 4.99 8.25
C ALA A 298 -14.30 5.43 9.54
N THR A 299 -14.96 4.50 10.20
CA THR A 299 -15.69 4.72 11.46
C THR A 299 -15.14 3.81 12.55
N CYS A 300 -15.29 4.20 13.82
CA CYS A 300 -14.98 3.33 14.95
C CYS A 300 -15.89 2.08 14.92
N PRO A 301 -15.36 0.86 15.08
CA PRO A 301 -16.17 -0.36 15.20
C PRO A 301 -17.16 -0.34 16.37
N GLU A 302 -16.78 0.30 17.47
CA GLU A 302 -17.55 0.30 18.73
C GLU A 302 -18.68 1.34 18.73
N CYS A 303 -18.35 2.61 18.50
CA CYS A 303 -19.34 3.70 18.59
C CYS A 303 -19.77 4.27 17.24
N ARG A 304 -19.21 3.78 16.12
CA ARG A 304 -19.48 4.27 14.76
C ARG A 304 -19.15 5.74 14.51
N ALA A 305 -18.48 6.41 15.43
CA ALA A 305 -17.97 7.77 15.23
C ALA A 305 -17.00 7.80 14.04
N SER A 306 -17.06 8.86 13.23
CA SER A 306 -16.11 9.06 12.12
C SER A 306 -14.69 9.28 12.65
N VAL A 307 -13.72 8.65 11.99
CA VAL A 307 -12.30 8.67 12.38
C VAL A 307 -11.45 9.53 11.42
N SER A 308 -12.07 10.27 10.50
CA SER A 308 -11.34 11.12 9.55
C SER A 308 -10.80 12.39 10.20
N LEU A 309 -9.61 12.84 9.78
CA LEU A 309 -9.18 14.23 10.01
C LEU A 309 -10.21 15.15 9.35
N LYS A 310 -10.77 16.12 10.08
CA LYS A 310 -11.59 17.16 9.46
C LYS A 310 -10.72 17.90 8.45
N ARG A 311 -11.14 17.98 7.18
CA ARG A 311 -10.58 18.94 6.22
C ARG A 311 -10.71 20.33 6.85
N GLN A 312 -9.57 20.97 7.13
CA GLN A 312 -9.53 22.41 7.41
C GLN A 312 -9.60 23.17 6.10
#